data_AF-A0A3P6UUS6-F1
#
_entry.id   AF-A0A3P6UUS6-F1
#
_cell.length_a   1.000
_cell.length_b   1.000
_cell.length_c   1.000
_cell.angle_alpha   90.00
_cell.angle_beta   90.00
_cell.angle_gamma   90.00
#
_symmetry.space_group_name_H-M   'P 1'
#
loop_
_entity.id
_entity.type
_entity.pdbx_description
1 polymer ?
#
loop_
_entity_poly.entity_id
_entity_poly.type
_entity_poly.pdbx_seq_one_letter_code
_entity_poly.pdbx_strand_id
1 'polypeptide(L)'
;MNKNRVHRVLIVADKYLSRGPTLAMAYLIKEENMTLKEAWRYMKCVYLALRPNWHCLEQLALFEKTVKNLPEATPIVDEEFQ
;
A
#
# COMPACT_ATOMS: atom_id res chain seq x y z
N MET A 1 -7.22 -17.90 25.33
CA MET A 1 -6.36 -16.75 24.95
C MET A 1 -7.25 -15.57 24.61
N ASN A 2 -7.07 -14.44 25.30
CA ASN A 2 -7.92 -13.26 25.14
C ASN A 2 -7.56 -12.55 23.82
N LYS A 3 -8.48 -12.56 22.84
CA LYS A 3 -8.24 -12.14 21.45
C LYS A 3 -8.28 -10.62 21.22
N ASN A 4 -8.55 -9.81 22.24
CA ASN A 4 -8.78 -8.37 22.09
C ASN A 4 -7.68 -7.51 22.72
N ARG A 5 -6.42 -7.69 22.32
CA ARG A 5 -5.40 -6.68 22.61
C ARG A 5 -5.16 -5.83 21.36
N VAL A 6 -5.57 -4.57 21.41
CA VAL A 6 -5.21 -3.58 20.39
C VAL A 6 -3.71 -3.31 20.54
N HIS A 7 -2.95 -3.59 19.49
CA HIS A 7 -1.52 -3.33 19.43
C HIS A 7 -1.25 -2.30 18.35
N ARG A 8 -0.42 -1.30 18.67
CA ARG A 8 0.04 -0.31 17.71
C ARG A 8 1.38 -0.77 17.14
N VAL A 9 1.51 -0.73 15.82
CA VAL A 9 2.74 -1.13 15.11
C VAL A 9 3.34 0.12 14.46
N LEU A 10 4.65 0.32 14.66
CA LEU A 10 5.41 1.36 13.97
C LEU A 10 6.24 0.70 12.87
N ILE A 11 6.01 1.11 11.62
CA ILE A 11 6.82 0.68 10.47
C ILE A 11 7.90 1.73 10.22
N VAL A 12 9.16 1.38 10.42
CA VAL A 12 10.31 2.25 10.15
C VAL A 12 11.13 1.64 9.03
N ALA A 13 11.46 2.43 8.00
CA ALA A 13 12.40 2.05 6.96
C ALA A 13 13.49 3.11 6.85
N ASP A 14 14.73 2.65 6.73
CA ASP A 14 15.91 3.49 6.60
C ASP A 14 15.90 4.29 5.29
N LYS A 15 16.50 5.51 5.27
CA LYS A 15 16.73 6.54 4.20
C LYS A 15 15.84 6.61 2.93
N TYR A 16 15.29 5.51 2.44
CA TYR A 16 14.37 5.38 1.32
C TYR A 16 12.92 5.39 1.80
N LEU A 17 12.25 6.54 1.60
CA LEU A 17 10.87 6.81 2.00
C LEU A 17 9.80 5.91 1.33
N SER A 18 10.19 4.95 0.47
CA SER A 18 9.25 4.10 -0.25
C SER A 18 8.85 2.84 0.52
N ARG A 19 9.78 2.16 1.21
CA ARG A 19 9.55 0.81 1.77
C ARG A 19 8.48 0.76 2.86
N GLY A 20 8.52 1.72 3.79
CA GLY A 20 7.54 1.79 4.88
C GLY A 20 6.11 1.99 4.35
N PRO A 21 5.87 3.02 3.52
CA PRO A 21 4.57 3.20 2.87
C PRO A 21 4.12 2.05 1.99
N THR A 22 5.03 1.36 1.29
CA THR A 22 4.70 0.16 0.51
C THR A 22 4.08 -0.92 1.40
N LEU A 23 4.68 -1.20 2.56
CA LEU A 23 4.16 -2.20 3.48
C LEU A 23 2.81 -1.77 4.07
N ALA A 24 2.65 -0.48 4.40
CA ALA A 24 1.38 0.05 4.88
C ALA A 24 0.27 -0.09 3.83
N MET A 25 0.55 0.22 2.56
CA MET A 25 -0.42 0.03 1.47
C MET A 25 -0.77 -1.44 1.24
N ALA A 26 0.21 -2.36 1.32
CA ALA A 26 -0.05 -3.79 1.21
C ALA A 26 -1.02 -4.28 2.31
N TYR A 27 -0.86 -3.78 3.55
CA TYR A 27 -1.80 -4.06 4.63
C TYR A 27 -3.21 -3.54 4.31
N LEU A 28 -3.35 -2.29 3.86
CA LEU A 28 -4.64 -1.70 3.49
C LEU A 28 -5.32 -2.48 2.35
N ILE A 29 -4.53 -2.96 1.38
CA ILE A 29 -5.07 -3.73 0.26
C ILE A 29 -5.61 -5.08 0.71
N LYS A 30 -4.87 -5.79 1.57
CA LYS A 30 -5.19 -7.16 1.96
C LYS A 30 -6.22 -7.24 3.08
N GLU A 31 -6.02 -6.45 4.14
CA GLU A 31 -6.79 -6.57 5.39
C GLU A 31 -7.98 -5.60 5.42
N GLU A 32 -7.84 -4.41 4.79
CA GLU A 32 -8.91 -3.40 4.71
C GLU A 32 -9.64 -3.42 3.35
N ASN A 33 -9.34 -4.41 2.49
CA ASN A 33 -9.92 -4.62 1.16
C ASN A 33 -9.83 -3.41 0.20
N MET A 34 -8.93 -2.46 0.46
CA MET A 34 -8.74 -1.30 -0.41
C MET A 34 -8.13 -1.71 -1.75
N THR A 35 -8.49 -1.04 -2.84
CA THR A 35 -7.73 -1.13 -4.09
C THR A 35 -6.37 -0.46 -3.95
N LEU A 36 -5.41 -0.76 -4.83
CA LEU A 36 -4.14 -0.03 -4.85
C LEU A 36 -4.37 1.49 -4.97
N LYS A 37 -5.33 1.92 -5.79
CA LYS A 37 -5.68 3.34 -5.95
C LYS A 37 -6.23 3.95 -4.66
N GLU A 38 -7.11 3.24 -3.96
CA GLU A 38 -7.67 3.72 -2.69
C GLU A 38 -6.60 3.79 -1.61
N ALA A 39 -5.76 2.76 -1.48
CA ALA A 39 -4.65 2.73 -0.54
C ALA A 39 -3.66 3.87 -0.81
N TRP A 40 -3.35 4.13 -2.08
CA TRP A 40 -2.49 5.24 -2.51
C TRP A 40 -3.08 6.60 -2.13
N ARG A 41 -4.35 6.85 -2.47
CA ARG A 41 -5.05 8.10 -2.14
C ARG A 41 -5.11 8.32 -0.62
N TYR A 42 -5.43 7.26 0.13
CA TYR A 42 -5.44 7.31 1.59
C TYR A 42 -4.05 7.69 2.14
N MET A 43 -2.99 7.02 1.68
CA MET A 43 -1.62 7.30 2.12
C MET A 43 -1.16 8.71 1.78
N LYS A 44 -1.57 9.27 0.63
CA LYS A 44 -1.31 10.69 0.31
C LYS A 44 -1.95 11.66 1.29
N CYS A 45 -3.16 11.35 1.79
CA CYS A 45 -3.84 12.20 2.76
C CYS A 45 -3.16 12.19 4.13
N VAL A 46 -2.60 11.05 4.55
CA VAL A 46 -2.02 10.87 5.90
C VAL A 46 -0.50 11.03 5.97
N TYR A 47 0.21 10.91 4.84
CA TYR A 47 1.67 10.98 4.78
C TYR A 47 2.14 11.90 3.63
N LEU A 48 2.26 13.20 3.93
CA LEU A 48 2.64 14.24 2.95
C LEU A 48 4.01 14.01 2.27
N ALA A 49 4.91 13.28 2.93
CA ALA A 49 6.24 12.96 2.39
C ALA A 49 6.24 11.71 1.49
N LEU A 50 5.06 11.15 1.18
CA LEU A 50 4.96 10.01 0.27
C LEU A 50 5.55 10.39 -1.10
N ARG A 51 6.53 9.61 -1.53
CA ARG A 51 7.11 9.71 -2.87
C ARG A 51 6.74 8.48 -3.67
N PRO A 52 6.20 8.63 -4.90
CA PRO A 52 5.95 7.50 -5.77
C PRO A 52 7.27 6.81 -6.09
N ASN A 53 7.36 5.55 -5.72
CA ASN A 53 8.37 4.64 -6.24
C ASN A 53 7.64 3.70 -7.18
N TRP A 54 7.87 3.88 -8.49
CA TRP A 54 7.18 3.14 -9.53
C TRP A 54 7.31 1.63 -9.38
N HIS A 55 8.51 1.15 -9.08
CA HIS A 55 8.77 -0.26 -8.84
C HIS A 55 7.94 -0.81 -7.67
N CYS A 56 7.76 -0.03 -6.60
CA CYS A 56 6.91 -0.44 -5.49
C CYS A 56 5.42 -0.46 -5.87
N LEU A 57 4.96 0.47 -6.71
CA LEU A 57 3.57 0.49 -7.19
C LEU A 57 3.27 -0.72 -8.08
N GLU A 58 4.18 -1.08 -8.99
CA GLU A 58 4.08 -2.28 -9.81
C GLU A 58 4.01 -3.56 -8.95
N GLN A 59 4.88 -3.66 -7.93
CA GLN A 59 4.82 -4.77 -6.99
C GLN A 59 3.50 -4.81 -6.21
N LEU A 60 2.96 -3.67 -5.82
CA LEU A 60 1.67 -3.61 -5.14
C LEU A 60 0.51 -3.95 -6.06
N ALA A 61 0.58 -3.62 -7.36
CA ALA A 61 -0.44 -4.02 -8.33
C ALA A 61 -0.46 -5.53 -8.55
N LEU A 62 0.73 -6.15 -8.64
CA LEU A 62 0.86 -7.61 -8.67
C LEU A 62 0.37 -8.24 -7.37
N PHE A 63 0.69 -7.64 -6.23
CA PHE A 63 0.21 -8.11 -4.93
C PHE A 63 -1.31 -8.05 -4.83
N GLU A 64 -1.94 -6.93 -5.21
CA GLU A 64 -3.39 -6.78 -5.27
C GLU A 64 -4.02 -7.88 -6.14
N LYS A 65 -3.47 -8.08 -7.34
CA LYS A 65 -3.90 -9.16 -8.24
C LYS A 65 -3.90 -10.51 -7.54
N THR A 66 -2.82 -10.85 -6.85
CA THR A 66 -2.67 -12.13 -6.15
C THR A 66 -3.63 -12.26 -4.98
N VAL A 67 -3.72 -11.28 -4.08
CA VAL A 67 -4.54 -11.41 -2.85
C VAL A 67 -6.04 -11.30 -3.13
N LYS A 68 -6.43 -10.65 -4.22
CA LYS A 68 -7.83 -10.50 -4.65
C LYS A 68 -8.23 -11.42 -5.80
N ASN A 69 -7.33 -12.26 -6.31
CA ASN A 69 -7.54 -13.13 -7.47
C ASN A 69 -8.08 -12.40 -8.71
N LEU A 70 -7.51 -11.23 -9.02
CA LEU A 70 -7.90 -10.45 -10.20
C LEU A 70 -7.32 -11.08 -11.48
N PRO A 71 -8.02 -10.93 -12.63
CA PRO A 71 -7.51 -11.43 -13.92
C PRO A 71 -6.22 -10.70 -14.33
N GLU A 72 -6.12 -9.41 -14.03
CA GLU A 72 -5.02 -8.54 -14.42
C GLU A 72 -4.58 -7.65 -13.24
N ALA A 73 -3.34 -7.16 -13.32
CA ALA A 73 -2.82 -6.23 -12.33
C ALA A 73 -3.35 -4.82 -12.59
N THR A 74 -3.58 -4.05 -11.53
CA THR A 74 -4.01 -2.65 -11.61
C THR A 74 -3.00 -1.85 -12.47
N PRO A 75 -3.43 -1.24 -13.58
CA PRO A 75 -2.55 -0.42 -14.40
C PRO A 75 -2.04 0.78 -13.60
N ILE A 76 -0.72 1.00 -13.63
CA ILE A 76 -0.11 2.19 -13.06
C ILE A 76 0.02 3.22 -14.18
N VAL A 77 -0.92 4.15 -14.25
CA VAL A 77 -0.86 5.31 -15.16
C VAL A 77 -0.46 6.54 -14.37
N ASP A 78 0.55 7.27 -14.84
CA ASP A 78 1.22 8.35 -14.09
C ASP A 78 0.23 9.34 -13.46
N GLU A 79 -0.82 9.75 -14.19
CA GLU A 79 -1.80 10.75 -13.75
C GLU A 79 -2.60 10.35 -12.49
N GLU A 80 -2.88 9.07 -12.31
CA GLU A 80 -3.64 8.58 -11.15
C GLU A 80 -2.77 8.40 -9.90
N PHE A 81 -1.46 8.32 -10.10
CA PHE A 81 -0.47 8.18 -9.03
C PHE A 81 0.32 9.47 -8.78
N GLN A 82 0.09 10.55 -9.53
CA GLN A 82 0.62 11.91 -9.30
C GLN A 82 0.00 12.63 -8.12
#